data_AF-A0A2S4HF15-F1
#
_entry.id   AF-A0A2S4HF15-F1
#
_cell.length_a   1.000
_cell.length_b   1.000
_cell.length_c   1.000
_cell.angle_alpha   90.00
_cell.angle_beta   90.00
_cell.angle_gamma   90.00
#
_symmetry.space_group_name_H-M   'P 1'
#
loop_
_entity.id
_entity.type
_entity.pdbx_description
1 polymer ?
#
loop_
_entity_poly.entity_id
_entity_poly.type
_entity_poly.pdbx_seq_one_letter_code
_entity_poly.pdbx_strand_id
1 'polypeptide(L)'
;MAPCVFMMIRKTDWQTDKALLTRIRHEVFVDEQAVPLELELDEHDPYCHHWLALVDGQAVGTVRMRNNGSIGRMAVSKAYRNRGIGKALLQAAITYAKDQDWRELKLAAQDHAIDFYAAAGFVAHGDLFMDAGIPHQSMQLLLRKERKLGRDSQSFRPENPAAAVLDLCGQARRTIRIFSHALEADFYAQDELVQTLSAFARIHHQNQLQLLICDESALREQRHPLVALSQRLPSAIPLRVLPRGAKVAIDEYFLIADNSGILTYTTLPADAAWCSYHLPPKVRDYQNRFDHMWEFAETPRYLRKLY
;
A
#
# COMPACT_ATOMS: atom_id res chain seq x y z
N MET A 1 -25.27 -31.30 25.55
CA MET A 1 -24.71 -30.04 25.03
C MET A 1 -23.37 -30.37 24.42
N ALA A 2 -23.22 -30.21 23.10
CA ALA A 2 -21.89 -30.32 22.48
C ALA A 2 -21.01 -29.16 23.01
N PRO A 3 -19.74 -29.39 23.37
CA PRO A 3 -18.86 -28.32 23.82
C PRO A 3 -18.74 -27.26 22.72
N CYS A 4 -18.97 -26.00 23.07
CA CYS A 4 -18.79 -24.87 22.16
C CYS A 4 -17.28 -24.68 21.98
N VAL A 5 -16.75 -25.14 20.84
CA VAL A 5 -15.35 -24.96 20.47
C VAL A 5 -15.11 -23.47 20.19
N PHE A 6 -14.22 -22.82 20.93
CA PHE A 6 -13.96 -21.40 20.74
C PHE A 6 -12.89 -21.22 19.65
N MET A 7 -13.30 -20.64 18.52
CA MET A 7 -12.40 -20.30 17.42
C MET A 7 -12.21 -18.77 17.35
N MET A 8 -10.96 -18.33 17.30
CA MET A 8 -10.59 -16.91 17.18
C MET A 8 -9.60 -16.71 16.03
N ILE A 9 -9.80 -15.66 15.23
CA ILE A 9 -8.80 -15.17 14.28
C ILE A 9 -8.13 -13.94 14.87
N ARG A 10 -6.80 -13.94 14.91
CA ARG A 10 -5.98 -12.84 15.46
C ARG A 10 -4.98 -12.37 14.41
N LYS A 11 -4.98 -11.08 14.10
CA LYS A 11 -3.89 -10.43 13.35
C LYS A 11 -2.64 -10.35 14.22
N THR A 12 -1.48 -10.61 13.63
CA THR A 12 -0.18 -10.57 14.30
C THR A 12 0.92 -10.13 13.34
N ASP A 13 2.14 -9.99 13.85
CA ASP A 13 3.37 -9.74 13.11
C ASP A 13 4.37 -10.88 13.33
N TRP A 14 5.44 -10.84 12.53
CA TRP A 14 6.48 -11.85 12.58
C TRP A 14 7.26 -11.82 13.89
N GLN A 15 7.56 -10.63 14.41
CA GLN A 15 8.37 -10.47 15.63
C GLN A 15 7.70 -11.11 16.84
N THR A 16 6.37 -11.01 16.92
CA THR A 16 5.56 -11.47 18.04
C THR A 16 5.34 -12.99 18.01
N ASP A 17 4.94 -13.53 16.85
CA ASP A 17 4.44 -14.91 16.75
C ASP A 17 5.22 -15.81 15.79
N LYS A 18 6.48 -15.47 15.47
CA LYS A 18 7.36 -16.25 14.57
C LYS A 18 7.29 -17.76 14.82
N ALA A 19 7.37 -18.17 16.09
CA ALA A 19 7.38 -19.58 16.46
C ALA A 19 6.08 -20.31 16.10
N LEU A 20 4.93 -19.68 16.33
CA LEU A 20 3.62 -20.26 16.01
C LEU A 20 3.39 -20.31 14.50
N LEU A 21 3.72 -19.21 13.80
CA LEU A 21 3.62 -19.11 12.34
C LEU A 21 4.48 -20.17 11.66
N THR A 22 5.75 -20.27 12.06
CA THR A 22 6.72 -21.22 11.48
C THR A 22 6.31 -22.66 11.75
N ARG A 23 5.82 -22.98 12.96
CA ARG A 23 5.39 -24.34 13.30
C ARG A 23 4.27 -24.84 12.37
N ILE A 24 3.22 -24.03 12.18
CA ILE A 24 2.08 -24.41 11.33
C ILE A 24 2.51 -24.54 9.86
N ARG A 25 3.34 -23.60 9.40
CA ARG A 25 3.88 -23.59 8.04
C ARG A 25 4.77 -24.81 7.78
N HIS A 26 5.64 -25.17 8.73
CA HIS A 26 6.48 -26.36 8.63
C HIS A 26 5.64 -27.65 8.53
N GLU A 27 4.66 -27.82 9.42
CA GLU A 27 3.76 -28.98 9.43
C GLU A 27 3.06 -29.17 8.07
N VAL A 28 2.60 -28.09 7.44
CA VAL A 28 1.82 -28.17 6.21
C VAL A 28 2.71 -28.15 4.95
N PHE A 29 3.66 -27.24 4.85
CA PHE A 29 4.44 -27.06 3.62
C PHE A 29 5.62 -28.02 3.56
N VAL A 30 6.36 -28.19 4.65
CA VAL A 30 7.57 -29.03 4.66
C VAL A 30 7.20 -30.50 4.88
N ASP A 31 6.52 -30.80 5.99
CA ASP A 31 6.26 -32.19 6.38
C ASP A 31 5.21 -32.87 5.48
N GLU A 32 4.17 -32.15 5.08
CA GLU A 32 3.08 -32.71 4.27
C GLU A 32 3.25 -32.49 2.77
N GLN A 33 3.59 -31.27 2.33
CA GLN A 33 3.70 -30.95 0.89
C GLN A 33 5.12 -31.11 0.33
N ALA A 34 6.10 -31.49 1.16
CA ALA A 34 7.50 -31.70 0.78
C ALA A 34 8.15 -30.47 0.12
N VAL A 35 7.71 -29.26 0.46
CA VAL A 35 8.37 -28.01 0.08
C VAL A 35 9.74 -27.97 0.77
N PRO A 36 10.85 -27.72 0.05
CA PRO A 36 12.17 -27.58 0.67
C PRO A 36 12.17 -26.53 1.78
N LEU A 37 12.74 -26.87 2.94
CA LEU A 37 12.76 -26.00 4.13
C LEU A 37 13.34 -24.60 3.84
N GLU A 38 14.37 -24.54 3.00
CA GLU A 38 15.03 -23.31 2.55
C GLU A 38 14.15 -22.37 1.71
N LEU A 39 13.08 -22.88 1.09
CA LEU A 39 12.12 -22.09 0.31
C LEU A 39 10.92 -21.63 1.14
N GLU A 40 10.71 -22.23 2.31
CA GLU A 40 9.51 -21.97 3.11
C GLU A 40 9.56 -20.60 3.77
N LEU A 41 10.68 -20.28 4.44
CA LEU A 41 10.91 -19.00 5.10
C LEU A 41 11.61 -18.04 4.15
N ASP A 42 11.11 -16.81 4.03
CA ASP A 42 11.70 -15.80 3.16
C ASP A 42 12.03 -14.49 3.90
N GLU A 43 12.87 -13.66 3.28
CA GLU A 43 13.30 -12.36 3.82
C GLU A 43 12.15 -11.35 3.98
N HIS A 44 10.98 -11.61 3.37
CA HIS A 44 9.83 -10.71 3.40
C HIS A 44 8.95 -10.96 4.63
N ASP A 45 9.04 -12.12 5.27
CA ASP A 45 8.23 -12.51 6.42
C ASP A 45 8.17 -11.42 7.53
N PRO A 46 9.28 -10.74 7.91
CA PRO A 46 9.26 -9.66 8.90
C PRO A 46 8.42 -8.42 8.56
N TYR A 47 8.11 -8.21 7.27
CA TYR A 47 7.44 -7.01 6.75
C TYR A 47 6.02 -7.28 6.26
N CYS A 48 5.51 -8.49 6.47
CA CYS A 48 4.17 -8.89 6.06
C CYS A 48 3.15 -8.75 7.19
N HIS A 49 1.88 -8.66 6.82
CA HIS A 49 0.78 -8.90 7.73
C HIS A 49 0.55 -10.41 7.89
N HIS A 50 0.30 -10.85 9.12
CA HIS A 50 0.04 -12.27 9.43
C HIS A 50 -1.25 -12.42 10.22
N TRP A 51 -1.90 -13.58 10.08
CA TRP A 51 -3.01 -13.97 10.93
C TRP A 51 -2.78 -15.39 11.46
N LEU A 52 -3.30 -15.62 12.66
CA LEU A 52 -3.38 -16.93 13.28
C LEU A 52 -4.84 -17.28 13.54
N ALA A 53 -5.18 -18.54 13.28
CA ALA A 53 -6.41 -19.15 13.76
C ALA A 53 -6.10 -19.93 15.04
N LEU A 54 -6.78 -19.58 16.13
CA LEU A 54 -6.69 -20.27 17.40
C LEU A 54 -7.98 -21.04 17.67
N VAL A 55 -7.85 -22.31 18.04
CA VAL A 55 -8.94 -23.17 18.51
C VAL A 55 -8.59 -23.61 19.92
N ASP A 56 -9.43 -23.23 20.90
CA ASP A 56 -9.19 -23.49 22.33
C ASP A 56 -7.78 -23.06 22.80
N GLY A 57 -7.31 -21.91 22.28
CA GLY A 57 -5.99 -21.35 22.59
C GLY A 57 -4.82 -21.93 21.79
N GLN A 58 -5.03 -23.03 21.05
CA GLN A 58 -4.01 -23.62 20.19
C GLN A 58 -4.01 -22.99 18.80
N ALA A 59 -2.86 -22.55 18.32
CA ALA A 59 -2.71 -22.06 16.94
C ALA A 59 -2.74 -23.24 15.94
N VAL A 60 -3.70 -23.21 15.01
CA VAL A 60 -4.01 -24.33 14.09
C VAL A 60 -4.08 -23.92 12.62
N GLY A 61 -3.95 -22.62 12.33
CA GLY A 61 -3.89 -22.13 10.96
C GLY A 61 -3.26 -20.75 10.87
N THR A 62 -2.80 -20.40 9.68
CA THR A 62 -2.19 -19.10 9.38
C THR A 62 -2.43 -18.65 7.94
N VAL A 63 -2.33 -17.35 7.72
CA VAL A 63 -2.21 -16.73 6.39
C VAL A 63 -1.29 -15.52 6.47
N ARG A 64 -0.52 -15.30 5.40
CA ARG A 64 0.36 -14.14 5.22
C ARG A 64 -0.17 -13.26 4.09
N MET A 65 -0.05 -11.94 4.27
CA MET A 65 -0.32 -10.96 3.23
C MET A 65 0.80 -9.92 3.15
N ARG A 66 1.36 -9.74 1.95
CA ARG A 66 2.34 -8.67 1.66
C ARG A 66 1.62 -7.34 1.46
N ASN A 67 2.35 -6.22 1.63
CA ASN A 67 1.80 -4.86 1.47
C ASN A 67 1.23 -4.57 0.08
N ASN A 68 1.65 -5.32 -0.94
CA ASN A 68 1.19 -5.21 -2.32
C ASN A 68 -0.07 -6.05 -2.64
N GLY A 69 -0.82 -6.52 -1.62
CA GLY A 69 -2.01 -7.34 -1.83
C GLY A 69 -1.77 -8.84 -2.03
N SER A 70 -0.52 -9.31 -2.02
CA SER A 70 -0.22 -10.73 -2.28
C SER A 70 -0.50 -11.59 -1.06
N ILE A 71 -1.46 -12.51 -1.17
CA ILE A 71 -1.78 -13.53 -0.17
C ILE A 71 -0.96 -14.79 -0.44
N GLY A 72 -0.41 -15.38 0.61
CA GLY A 72 0.32 -16.64 0.54
C GLY A 72 0.49 -17.29 1.91
N ARG A 73 1.25 -18.39 1.95
CA ARG A 73 1.50 -19.17 3.18
C ARG A 73 0.21 -19.50 3.95
N MET A 74 -0.86 -19.76 3.21
CA MET A 74 -2.15 -20.17 3.74
C MET A 74 -2.05 -21.62 4.20
N ALA A 75 -2.13 -21.88 5.50
CA ALA A 75 -1.97 -23.21 6.06
C ALA A 75 -2.98 -23.47 7.18
N VAL A 76 -3.52 -24.67 7.23
CA VAL A 76 -4.35 -25.17 8.34
C VAL A 76 -3.87 -26.59 8.66
N SER A 77 -3.53 -26.83 9.93
CA SER A 77 -3.11 -28.14 10.42
C SER A 77 -4.17 -29.20 10.07
N LYS A 78 -3.72 -30.38 9.64
CA LYS A 78 -4.57 -31.40 9.01
C LYS A 78 -5.79 -31.79 9.85
N ALA A 79 -5.62 -31.90 11.17
CA ALA A 79 -6.69 -32.25 12.12
C ALA A 79 -7.85 -31.23 12.19
N TYR A 80 -7.63 -30.00 11.72
CA TYR A 80 -8.57 -28.88 11.85
C TYR A 80 -9.16 -28.42 10.51
N ARG A 81 -8.81 -29.08 9.40
CA ARG A 81 -9.37 -28.79 8.06
C ARG A 81 -10.86 -29.13 7.98
N ASN A 82 -11.54 -28.56 6.99
CA ASN A 82 -13.00 -28.72 6.76
C ASN A 82 -13.90 -28.20 7.90
N ARG A 83 -13.36 -27.38 8.81
CA ARG A 83 -14.10 -26.73 9.91
C ARG A 83 -14.35 -25.23 9.69
N GLY A 84 -14.16 -24.75 8.46
CA GLY A 84 -14.32 -23.33 8.12
C GLY A 84 -13.14 -22.41 8.52
N ILE A 85 -12.09 -22.93 9.14
CA ILE A 85 -10.91 -22.15 9.59
C ILE A 85 -10.22 -21.41 8.44
N GLY A 86 -9.96 -22.10 7.34
CA GLY A 86 -9.35 -21.49 6.16
C GLY A 86 -10.20 -20.33 5.61
N LYS A 87 -11.52 -20.52 5.56
CA LYS A 87 -12.46 -19.46 5.15
C LYS A 87 -12.41 -18.27 6.11
N ALA A 88 -12.36 -18.50 7.42
CA ALA A 88 -12.29 -17.45 8.43
C ALA A 88 -10.97 -16.65 8.35
N LEU A 89 -9.84 -17.32 8.14
CA LEU A 89 -8.54 -16.68 7.91
C LEU A 89 -8.54 -15.81 6.66
N LEU A 90 -9.01 -16.36 5.53
CA LEU A 90 -9.07 -15.63 4.27
C LEU A 90 -10.01 -14.42 4.37
N GLN A 91 -11.18 -14.58 4.99
CA GLN A 91 -12.12 -13.48 5.20
C GLN A 91 -11.51 -12.37 6.05
N ALA A 92 -10.75 -12.69 7.10
CA ALA A 92 -10.07 -11.69 7.92
C ALA A 92 -9.03 -10.89 7.11
N ALA A 93 -8.28 -11.55 6.23
CA ALA A 93 -7.33 -10.87 5.33
C ALA A 93 -8.04 -9.98 4.31
N ILE A 94 -9.14 -10.45 3.71
CA ILE A 94 -9.97 -9.67 2.78
C ILE A 94 -10.56 -8.44 3.48
N THR A 95 -11.14 -8.62 4.66
CA THR A 95 -11.72 -7.51 5.43
C THR A 95 -10.66 -6.47 5.74
N TYR A 96 -9.48 -6.88 6.23
CA TYR A 96 -8.39 -5.95 6.46
C TYR A 96 -8.00 -5.18 5.19
N ALA A 97 -7.85 -5.86 4.06
CA ALA A 97 -7.50 -5.20 2.79
C ALA A 97 -8.58 -4.19 2.33
N LYS A 98 -9.87 -4.50 2.55
CA LYS A 98 -10.96 -3.54 2.31
C LYS A 98 -10.87 -2.33 3.23
N ASP A 99 -10.64 -2.56 4.52
CA ASP A 99 -10.48 -1.48 5.51
C ASP A 99 -9.25 -0.61 5.21
N GLN A 100 -8.27 -1.13 4.46
CA GLN A 100 -7.12 -0.38 3.95
C GLN A 100 -7.35 0.23 2.56
N ASP A 101 -8.57 0.24 2.00
CA ASP A 101 -8.94 0.69 0.64
C ASP A 101 -8.04 0.10 -0.48
N TRP A 102 -7.54 -1.12 -0.26
CA TRP A 102 -6.74 -1.81 -1.27
C TRP A 102 -7.59 -2.07 -2.50
N ARG A 103 -6.99 -1.88 -3.67
CA ARG A 103 -7.67 -2.07 -4.95
C ARG A 103 -8.05 -3.53 -5.19
N GLU A 104 -7.09 -4.41 -4.94
CA GLU A 104 -7.18 -5.83 -5.25
C GLU A 104 -6.32 -6.65 -4.30
N LEU A 105 -6.63 -7.94 -4.25
CA LEU A 105 -5.80 -8.98 -3.67
C LEU A 105 -5.39 -9.94 -4.77
N LYS A 106 -4.20 -10.51 -4.65
CA LYS A 106 -3.66 -11.47 -5.61
C LYS A 106 -3.02 -12.65 -4.89
N LEU A 107 -3.03 -13.81 -5.53
CA LEU A 107 -2.41 -15.02 -5.01
C LEU A 107 -2.06 -15.98 -6.14
N ALA A 108 -1.16 -16.91 -5.83
CA ALA A 108 -0.94 -18.12 -6.60
C ALA A 108 -1.64 -19.26 -5.87
N ALA A 109 -2.75 -19.75 -6.38
CA ALA A 109 -3.48 -20.87 -5.81
C ALA A 109 -2.84 -22.18 -6.27
N GLN A 110 -2.56 -23.10 -5.36
CA GLN A 110 -2.31 -24.49 -5.73
C GLN A 110 -3.54 -25.05 -6.45
N ASP A 111 -3.36 -25.93 -7.43
CA ASP A 111 -4.44 -26.48 -8.26
C ASP A 111 -5.68 -26.93 -7.47
N HIS A 112 -5.47 -27.69 -6.38
CA HIS A 112 -6.54 -28.18 -5.51
C HIS A 112 -7.23 -27.11 -4.64
N ALA A 113 -6.67 -25.90 -4.56
CA ALA A 113 -7.21 -24.79 -3.78
C ALA A 113 -7.93 -23.74 -4.64
N ILE A 114 -7.97 -23.91 -5.97
CA ILE A 114 -8.62 -22.96 -6.89
C ILE A 114 -10.09 -22.76 -6.51
N ASP A 115 -10.85 -23.84 -6.31
CA ASP A 115 -12.28 -23.76 -5.96
C ASP A 115 -12.51 -23.08 -4.60
N PHE A 116 -11.59 -23.26 -3.65
CA PHE A 116 -11.64 -22.59 -2.35
C PHE A 116 -11.54 -21.07 -2.49
N TYR A 117 -10.61 -20.58 -3.33
CA TYR A 117 -10.47 -19.14 -3.58
C TYR A 117 -11.56 -18.59 -4.50
N ALA A 118 -12.02 -19.36 -5.49
CA ALA A 118 -13.14 -19.00 -6.35
C ALA A 118 -14.42 -18.78 -5.54
N ALA A 119 -14.70 -19.62 -4.54
CA ALA A 119 -15.82 -19.46 -3.63
C ALA A 119 -15.73 -18.16 -2.77
N ALA A 120 -14.54 -17.59 -2.62
CA ALA A 120 -14.32 -16.29 -1.97
C ALA A 120 -14.33 -15.10 -2.97
N GLY A 121 -14.62 -15.36 -4.25
CA GLY A 121 -14.72 -14.34 -5.31
C GLY A 121 -13.43 -14.07 -6.08
N PHE A 122 -12.35 -14.83 -5.83
CA PHE A 122 -11.15 -14.72 -6.65
C PHE A 122 -11.40 -15.27 -8.05
N VAL A 123 -10.84 -14.60 -9.06
CA VAL A 123 -10.92 -15.00 -10.47
C VAL A 123 -9.54 -15.43 -10.94
N ALA A 124 -9.45 -16.64 -11.48
CA ALA A 124 -8.23 -17.16 -12.09
C ALA A 124 -7.89 -16.41 -13.39
N HIS A 125 -6.60 -16.20 -13.64
CA HIS A 125 -6.10 -15.62 -14.88
C HIS A 125 -4.72 -16.18 -15.21
N GLY A 126 -4.40 -16.21 -16.50
CA GLY A 126 -3.17 -16.83 -17.01
C GLY A 126 -3.20 -18.36 -16.92
N ASP A 127 -2.13 -18.96 -17.43
CA ASP A 127 -1.95 -20.40 -17.47
C ASP A 127 -1.45 -20.97 -16.14
N LEU A 128 -1.60 -22.28 -15.96
CA LEU A 128 -0.97 -23.00 -14.85
C LEU A 128 0.56 -22.92 -14.96
N PHE A 129 1.23 -22.77 -13.82
CA PHE A 129 2.69 -22.75 -13.72
C PHE A 129 3.17 -23.56 -12.52
N MET A 130 4.45 -23.96 -12.53
CA MET A 130 5.04 -24.74 -11.44
C MET A 130 5.72 -23.81 -10.43
N ASP A 131 5.44 -24.01 -9.15
CA ASP A 131 6.15 -23.37 -8.02
C ASP A 131 6.43 -24.40 -6.94
N ALA A 132 7.69 -24.51 -6.52
CA ALA A 132 8.21 -25.55 -5.63
C ALA A 132 7.80 -26.99 -6.00
N GLY A 133 7.64 -27.28 -7.30
CA GLY A 133 7.21 -28.61 -7.78
C GLY A 133 5.70 -28.85 -7.69
N ILE A 134 4.90 -27.84 -7.36
CA ILE A 134 3.44 -27.91 -7.25
C ILE A 134 2.80 -27.04 -8.37
N PRO A 135 1.76 -27.52 -9.07
CA PRO A 135 1.02 -26.71 -10.02
C PRO A 135 0.23 -25.60 -9.33
N HIS A 136 0.34 -24.38 -9.85
CA HIS A 136 -0.32 -23.17 -9.35
C HIS A 136 -0.99 -22.40 -10.48
N GLN A 137 -2.03 -21.63 -10.14
CA GLN A 137 -2.65 -20.63 -11.03
C GLN A 137 -2.74 -19.28 -10.33
N SER A 138 -2.46 -18.21 -11.08
CA SER A 138 -2.65 -16.84 -10.59
C SER A 138 -4.14 -16.53 -10.46
N MET A 139 -4.54 -15.96 -9.32
CA MET A 139 -5.90 -15.50 -9.09
C MET A 139 -5.91 -14.11 -8.47
N GLN A 140 -6.97 -13.35 -8.73
CA GLN A 140 -7.15 -12.00 -8.19
C GLN A 140 -8.57 -11.76 -7.71
N LEU A 141 -8.71 -10.95 -6.67
CA LEU A 141 -9.99 -10.44 -6.16
C LEU A 141 -9.97 -8.91 -6.23
N LEU A 142 -10.82 -8.33 -7.06
CA LEU A 142 -11.02 -6.88 -7.09
C LEU A 142 -11.89 -6.49 -5.89
N LEU A 143 -11.35 -5.62 -5.02
CA LEU A 143 -12.04 -5.15 -3.82
C LEU A 143 -12.84 -3.88 -4.08
N ARG A 144 -12.37 -3.07 -5.04
CA ARG A 144 -13.08 -1.92 -5.57
C ARG A 144 -12.93 -1.84 -7.08
N LYS A 145 -13.85 -1.14 -7.75
CA LYS A 145 -13.70 -0.84 -9.18
C LYS A 145 -12.41 -0.07 -9.40
N GLU A 146 -11.72 -0.40 -10.48
CA GLU A 146 -10.58 0.37 -10.94
C GLU A 146 -11.02 1.81 -11.24
N ARG A 147 -10.34 2.77 -10.62
CA ARG A 147 -10.50 4.19 -10.91
C ARG A 147 -9.38 4.57 -11.86
N LYS A 148 -9.73 5.14 -13.01
CA LYS A 148 -8.81 5.53 -14.08
C LYS A 148 -8.60 7.04 -14.07
N LEU A 149 -7.35 7.44 -13.86
CA LEU A 149 -6.90 8.82 -14.01
C LEU A 149 -7.27 9.33 -15.42
N GLY A 150 -7.93 10.48 -15.50
CA GLY A 150 -8.41 11.03 -16.78
C GLY A 150 -9.81 10.58 -17.19
N ARG A 151 -10.48 9.70 -16.44
CA ARG A 151 -11.82 9.18 -16.81
C ARG A 151 -12.83 9.27 -15.68
N ASP A 152 -12.48 8.87 -14.47
CA ASP A 152 -13.45 8.74 -13.37
C ASP A 152 -13.68 10.05 -12.63
N SER A 153 -14.83 10.69 -12.88
CA SER A 153 -15.14 12.03 -12.35
C SER A 153 -15.74 12.06 -10.95
N GLN A 154 -16.07 10.89 -10.39
CA GLN A 154 -16.68 10.80 -9.07
C GLN A 154 -15.67 11.18 -7.97
N SER A 155 -15.99 12.23 -7.22
CA SER A 155 -15.28 12.56 -5.98
C SER A 155 -15.73 11.65 -4.85
N PHE A 156 -14.79 11.21 -4.01
CA PHE A 156 -15.05 10.35 -2.86
C PHE A 156 -14.07 10.67 -1.73
N ARG A 157 -14.38 10.20 -0.52
CA ARG A 157 -13.45 10.25 0.61
C ARG A 157 -12.67 8.93 0.62
N PRO A 158 -11.33 8.96 0.51
CA PRO A 158 -10.54 7.74 0.61
C PRO A 158 -10.55 7.23 2.05
N GLU A 159 -10.93 5.97 2.26
CA GLU A 159 -10.83 5.32 3.58
C GLU A 159 -9.36 5.16 4.00
N ASN A 160 -8.47 4.96 3.02
CA ASN A 160 -7.03 4.99 3.19
C ASN A 160 -6.39 6.02 2.23
N PRO A 161 -6.09 7.24 2.70
CA PRO A 161 -5.47 8.27 1.88
C PRO A 161 -4.10 7.84 1.30
N ALA A 162 -3.31 7.03 2.01
CA ALA A 162 -2.01 6.54 1.54
C ALA A 162 -2.16 5.68 0.27
N ALA A 163 -3.14 4.78 0.26
CA ALA A 163 -3.46 3.94 -0.90
C ALA A 163 -3.95 4.78 -2.10
N ALA A 164 -4.75 5.81 -1.85
CA ALA A 164 -5.21 6.72 -2.89
C ALA A 164 -4.08 7.59 -3.47
N VAL A 165 -3.13 8.04 -2.65
CA VAL A 165 -1.90 8.72 -3.09
C VAL A 165 -1.09 7.81 -4.00
N LEU A 166 -0.87 6.56 -3.60
CA LEU A 166 -0.13 5.58 -4.39
C LEU A 166 -0.80 5.32 -5.77
N ASP A 167 -2.11 5.10 -5.78
CA ASP A 167 -2.88 4.79 -6.99
C ASP A 167 -2.89 5.99 -7.97
N LEU A 168 -3.06 7.23 -7.48
CA LEU A 168 -2.94 8.44 -8.31
C LEU A 168 -1.52 8.60 -8.88
N CYS A 169 -0.48 8.45 -8.06
CA CYS A 169 0.92 8.58 -8.50
C CYS A 169 1.29 7.51 -9.53
N GLY A 170 0.85 6.27 -9.34
CA GLY A 170 1.12 5.16 -10.24
C GLY A 170 0.48 5.30 -11.63
N GLN A 171 -0.59 6.10 -11.74
CA GLN A 171 -1.28 6.35 -13.01
C GLN A 171 -0.82 7.62 -13.73
N ALA A 172 -0.14 8.53 -13.04
CA ALA A 172 0.33 9.79 -13.61
C ALA A 172 1.35 9.57 -14.73
N ARG A 173 1.30 10.39 -15.78
CA ARG A 173 2.13 10.23 -16.98
C ARG A 173 2.99 11.44 -17.33
N ARG A 174 2.73 12.61 -16.74
CA ARG A 174 3.41 13.86 -17.09
C ARG A 174 3.84 14.64 -15.87
N THR A 175 2.92 14.91 -14.94
CA THR A 175 3.20 15.80 -13.82
C THR A 175 2.61 15.27 -12.53
N ILE A 176 3.40 15.29 -11.46
CA ILE A 176 2.91 15.10 -10.10
C ILE A 176 3.31 16.35 -9.31
N ARG A 177 2.36 16.97 -8.61
CA ARG A 177 2.61 18.12 -7.73
C ARG A 177 2.13 17.78 -6.33
N ILE A 178 3.02 17.88 -5.35
CA ILE A 178 2.73 17.60 -3.95
C ILE A 178 2.90 18.88 -3.15
N PHE A 179 1.82 19.33 -2.52
CA PHE A 179 1.83 20.38 -1.52
C PHE A 179 1.47 19.79 -0.16
N SER A 180 2.39 19.84 0.79
CA SER A 180 2.31 19.15 2.09
C SER A 180 2.79 20.03 3.24
N HIS A 181 2.47 19.69 4.49
CA HIS A 181 3.03 20.40 5.63
C HIS A 181 4.53 20.11 5.71
N ALA A 182 4.90 18.84 5.80
CA ALA A 182 6.28 18.41 5.99
C ALA A 182 6.58 17.02 5.39
N LEU A 183 5.90 16.65 4.29
CA LEU A 183 5.87 15.29 3.72
C LEU A 183 5.48 14.26 4.79
N GLU A 184 4.19 14.21 5.13
CA GLU A 184 3.66 13.32 6.15
C GLU A 184 4.12 11.86 5.92
N ALA A 185 4.84 11.30 6.89
CA ALA A 185 5.50 10.00 6.75
C ALA A 185 4.50 8.87 6.45
N ASP A 186 3.30 8.94 7.01
CA ASP A 186 2.23 7.96 6.81
C ASP A 186 1.85 7.80 5.33
N PHE A 187 2.02 8.86 4.52
CA PHE A 187 1.78 8.83 3.08
C PHE A 187 3.09 8.71 2.30
N TYR A 188 4.01 9.64 2.53
CA TYR A 188 5.13 9.92 1.63
C TYR A 188 6.41 9.14 1.95
N ALA A 189 6.46 8.43 3.08
CA ALA A 189 7.60 7.59 3.44
C ALA A 189 7.40 6.09 3.13
N GLN A 190 6.26 5.72 2.53
CA GLN A 190 5.97 4.33 2.16
C GLN A 190 6.88 3.87 1.00
N ASP A 191 7.54 2.72 1.16
CA ASP A 191 8.51 2.20 0.19
C ASP A 191 7.93 2.06 -1.23
N GLU A 192 6.70 1.56 -1.34
CA GLU A 192 6.03 1.34 -2.63
C GLU A 192 5.76 2.67 -3.36
N LEU A 193 5.38 3.72 -2.63
CA LEU A 193 5.21 5.05 -3.20
C LEU A 193 6.54 5.66 -3.63
N VAL A 194 7.58 5.54 -2.80
CA VAL A 194 8.93 6.05 -3.11
C VAL A 194 9.47 5.39 -4.38
N GLN A 195 9.29 4.07 -4.52
CA GLN A 195 9.67 3.33 -5.73
C GLN A 195 8.87 3.79 -6.95
N THR A 196 7.55 3.97 -6.80
CA THR A 196 6.65 4.47 -7.86
C THR A 196 7.07 5.85 -8.35
N LEU A 197 7.33 6.80 -7.43
CA LEU A 197 7.76 8.16 -7.75
C LEU A 197 9.17 8.19 -8.37
N SER A 198 10.08 7.35 -7.88
CA SER A 198 11.42 7.20 -8.47
C SER A 198 11.35 6.67 -9.90
N ALA A 199 10.49 5.67 -10.16
CA ALA A 199 10.25 5.17 -11.51
C ALA A 199 9.63 6.26 -12.40
N PHE A 200 8.57 6.91 -11.94
CA PHE A 200 7.91 8.02 -12.66
C PHE A 200 8.91 9.10 -13.11
N ALA A 201 9.78 9.56 -12.20
CA ALA A 201 10.77 10.59 -12.49
C ALA A 201 11.88 10.14 -13.46
N ARG A 202 12.09 8.82 -13.62
CA ARG A 202 13.12 8.25 -14.50
C ARG A 202 12.59 7.79 -15.85
N ILE A 203 11.30 7.44 -15.94
CA ILE A 203 10.68 6.87 -17.14
C ILE A 203 10.79 7.82 -18.34
N HIS A 204 10.51 9.11 -18.14
CA HIS A 204 10.53 10.07 -19.23
C HIS A 204 11.11 11.41 -18.77
N HIS A 205 11.99 11.99 -19.57
CA HIS A 205 12.72 13.22 -19.25
C HIS A 205 11.81 14.46 -19.05
N GLN A 206 10.61 14.46 -19.63
CA GLN A 206 9.62 15.54 -19.44
C GLN A 206 8.76 15.35 -18.19
N ASN A 207 8.86 14.21 -17.51
CA ASN A 207 8.11 14.00 -16.29
C ASN A 207 8.62 14.93 -15.19
N GLN A 208 7.69 15.56 -14.48
CA GLN A 208 8.01 16.54 -13.44
C GLN A 208 7.30 16.15 -12.14
N LEU A 209 8.07 15.95 -11.07
CA LEU A 209 7.57 15.74 -9.71
C LEU A 209 7.94 16.95 -8.84
N GLN A 210 7.01 17.86 -8.61
CA GLN A 210 7.28 19.09 -7.86
C GLN A 210 6.85 18.93 -6.41
N LEU A 211 7.80 19.12 -5.49
CA LEU A 211 7.55 19.01 -4.05
C LEU A 211 7.57 20.40 -3.40
N LEU A 212 6.47 20.79 -2.78
CA LEU A 212 6.33 22.05 -2.05
C LEU A 212 5.90 21.75 -0.61
N ILE A 213 6.67 22.24 0.36
CA ILE A 213 6.40 22.01 1.79
C ILE A 213 6.26 23.32 2.56
N CYS A 214 5.55 23.27 3.68
CA CYS A 214 5.39 24.41 4.58
C CYS A 214 6.52 24.48 5.61
N ASP A 215 6.91 23.34 6.16
CA ASP A 215 7.90 23.24 7.22
C ASP A 215 9.01 22.24 6.85
N GLU A 216 10.24 22.73 6.80
CA GLU A 216 11.43 21.92 6.60
C GLU A 216 12.04 21.39 7.91
N SER A 217 11.54 21.79 9.09
CA SER A 217 12.11 21.45 10.38
C SER A 217 12.08 19.94 10.63
N ALA A 218 10.92 19.30 10.42
CA ALA A 218 10.73 17.86 10.57
C ALA A 218 11.62 17.03 9.61
N LEU A 219 11.95 17.59 8.44
CA LEU A 219 12.75 16.94 7.42
C LEU A 219 14.26 17.06 7.63
N ARG A 220 14.71 17.89 8.57
CA ARG A 220 16.14 18.00 8.92
C ARG A 220 16.59 16.85 9.83
N GLU A 221 15.71 16.46 10.75
CA GLU A 221 16.00 15.43 11.74
C GLU A 221 15.76 14.03 11.17
N GLN A 222 14.78 13.90 10.27
CA GLN A 222 14.42 12.64 9.63
C GLN A 222 15.01 12.57 8.22
N ARG A 223 15.72 11.47 7.90
CA ARG A 223 16.13 11.15 6.52
C ARG A 223 14.91 10.72 5.70
N HIS A 224 14.05 11.67 5.33
CA HIS A 224 12.84 11.37 4.58
C HIS A 224 13.20 10.85 3.17
N PRO A 225 12.61 9.73 2.70
CA PRO A 225 13.03 9.08 1.46
C PRO A 225 12.80 9.96 0.21
N LEU A 226 11.72 10.75 0.17
CA LEU A 226 11.52 11.70 -0.93
C LEU A 226 12.51 12.87 -0.96
N VAL A 227 13.06 13.26 0.19
CA VAL A 227 14.14 14.27 0.25
C VAL A 227 15.44 13.68 -0.29
N ALA A 228 15.76 12.43 0.07
CA ALA A 228 16.90 11.72 -0.51
C ALA A 228 16.72 11.52 -2.03
N LEU A 229 15.50 11.25 -2.48
CA LEU A 229 15.19 11.10 -3.90
C LEU A 229 15.32 12.44 -4.65
N SER A 230 14.86 13.55 -4.06
CA SER A 230 15.00 14.90 -4.66
C SER A 230 16.45 15.35 -4.77
N GLN A 231 17.29 14.98 -3.81
CA GLN A 231 18.74 15.24 -3.87
C GLN A 231 19.43 14.46 -5.00
N ARG A 232 18.97 13.24 -5.29
CA ARG A 232 19.52 12.40 -6.37
C ARG A 232 19.05 12.82 -7.76
N LEU A 233 17.86 13.40 -7.88
CA LEU A 233 17.23 13.77 -9.14
C LEU A 233 16.71 15.23 -9.09
N PRO A 234 17.58 16.24 -8.84
CA PRO A 234 17.14 17.60 -8.54
C PRO A 234 16.43 18.32 -9.70
N SER A 235 16.69 17.91 -10.94
CA SER A 235 16.03 18.46 -12.14
C SER A 235 14.63 17.88 -12.39
N ALA A 236 14.41 16.63 -12.01
CA ALA A 236 13.11 15.95 -12.17
C ALA A 236 12.23 16.10 -10.92
N ILE A 237 12.86 16.30 -9.76
CA ILE A 237 12.22 16.34 -8.45
C ILE A 237 12.65 17.59 -7.67
N PRO A 238 12.29 18.80 -8.13
CA PRO A 238 12.57 20.00 -7.37
C PRO A 238 11.79 20.01 -6.05
N LEU A 239 12.48 20.38 -4.96
CA LEU A 239 11.90 20.58 -3.63
C LEU A 239 12.02 22.04 -3.22
N ARG A 240 10.91 22.66 -2.84
CA ARG A 240 10.84 24.05 -2.34
C ARG A 240 10.06 24.14 -1.03
N VAL A 241 10.34 25.20 -0.27
CA VAL A 241 9.74 25.48 1.05
C VAL A 241 9.07 26.85 1.01
N LEU A 242 7.88 26.97 1.59
CA LEU A 242 7.24 28.26 1.77
C LEU A 242 8.05 29.17 2.72
N PRO A 243 8.11 30.49 2.47
CA PRO A 243 8.77 31.41 3.38
C PRO A 243 8.11 31.43 4.77
N ARG A 244 8.90 31.44 5.84
CA ARG A 244 8.43 31.46 7.25
C ARG A 244 7.51 32.64 7.63
N GLY A 245 7.43 33.67 6.77
CA GLY A 245 6.58 34.86 6.94
C GLY A 245 5.26 34.83 6.16
N ALA A 246 5.00 33.78 5.38
CA ALA A 246 3.71 33.57 4.73
C ALA A 246 2.66 33.22 5.80
N LYS A 247 2.10 34.25 6.44
CA LYS A 247 1.05 34.16 7.48
C LYS A 247 -0.30 33.72 6.88
N VAL A 248 -0.32 32.59 6.19
CA VAL A 248 -1.57 31.93 5.81
C VAL A 248 -1.71 30.74 6.74
N ALA A 249 -2.81 30.68 7.49
CA ALA A 249 -3.20 29.44 8.16
C ALA A 249 -3.50 28.42 7.03
N ILE A 250 -2.53 27.57 6.74
CA ILE A 250 -2.69 26.48 5.78
C ILE A 250 -3.22 25.28 6.56
N ASP A 251 -4.48 24.98 6.31
CA ASP A 251 -5.21 23.84 6.87
C ASP A 251 -5.42 22.73 5.83
N GLU A 252 -5.35 23.05 4.53
CA GLU A 252 -5.51 22.11 3.42
C GLU A 252 -4.22 21.91 2.62
N TYR A 253 -3.89 20.64 2.42
CA TYR A 253 -2.78 20.11 1.63
C TYR A 253 -3.32 19.27 0.47
N PHE A 254 -2.53 19.06 -0.57
CA PHE A 254 -3.02 18.38 -1.76
C PHE A 254 -1.92 17.76 -2.64
N LEU A 255 -2.34 16.75 -3.40
CA LEU A 255 -1.60 16.11 -4.46
C LEU A 255 -2.36 16.25 -5.78
N ILE A 256 -1.67 16.62 -6.85
CA ILE A 256 -2.22 16.67 -8.20
C ILE A 256 -1.48 15.66 -9.08
N ALA A 257 -2.24 14.85 -9.82
CA ALA A 257 -1.74 13.92 -10.82
C ALA A 257 -2.21 14.36 -12.22
N ASP A 258 -1.24 14.70 -13.07
CA ASP A 258 -1.42 15.30 -14.39
C ASP A 258 -2.34 16.55 -14.34
N ASN A 259 -3.26 16.68 -15.29
CA ASN A 259 -4.26 17.76 -15.34
C ASN A 259 -5.66 17.24 -14.94
N SER A 260 -5.73 16.16 -14.17
CA SER A 260 -6.98 15.40 -14.01
C SER A 260 -7.23 14.92 -12.58
N GLY A 261 -6.23 14.32 -11.93
CA GLY A 261 -6.38 13.73 -10.61
C GLY A 261 -6.04 14.71 -9.51
N ILE A 262 -6.76 14.64 -8.41
CA ILE A 262 -6.50 15.42 -7.21
C ILE A 262 -6.86 14.61 -5.96
N LEU A 263 -6.03 14.74 -4.94
CA LEU A 263 -6.35 14.34 -3.57
C LEU A 263 -6.05 15.52 -2.65
N THR A 264 -6.94 15.82 -1.72
CA THR A 264 -6.70 16.79 -0.65
C THR A 264 -6.77 16.12 0.71
N TYR A 265 -6.18 16.75 1.72
CA TYR A 265 -6.22 16.32 3.11
C TYR A 265 -5.90 17.52 4.03
N THR A 266 -6.24 17.39 5.31
CA THR A 266 -5.95 18.39 6.34
C THR A 266 -5.12 17.77 7.47
N THR A 267 -4.46 18.60 8.27
CA THR A 267 -3.75 18.15 9.48
C THR A 267 -4.68 17.93 10.68
N LEU A 268 -5.94 18.38 10.63
CA LEU A 268 -6.97 18.26 11.68
C LEU A 268 -8.40 18.30 11.06
N PRO A 269 -9.37 17.49 11.53
CA PRO A 269 -9.33 16.04 11.70
C PRO A 269 -9.38 15.29 10.34
N ALA A 270 -9.14 13.98 10.37
CA ALA A 270 -8.88 13.09 9.22
C ALA A 270 -10.03 12.95 8.18
N ASP A 271 -11.21 13.52 8.45
CA ASP A 271 -12.44 13.39 7.67
C ASP A 271 -12.58 14.41 6.52
N ALA A 272 -11.62 15.33 6.38
CA ALA A 272 -11.63 16.34 5.33
C ALA A 272 -10.94 15.91 4.02
N ALA A 273 -10.33 14.73 3.96
CA ALA A 273 -9.68 14.25 2.75
C ALA A 273 -10.71 13.86 1.68
N TRP A 274 -10.48 14.30 0.44
CA TRP A 274 -11.25 13.85 -0.71
C TRP A 274 -10.36 13.64 -1.92
N CYS A 275 -10.79 12.76 -2.81
CA CYS A 275 -10.04 12.34 -3.99
C CYS A 275 -10.96 12.28 -5.22
N SER A 276 -10.42 12.63 -6.38
CA SER A 276 -11.04 12.41 -7.68
C SER A 276 -9.98 12.10 -8.73
N TYR A 277 -10.29 11.20 -9.66
CA TYR A 277 -9.39 10.79 -10.75
C TYR A 277 -9.60 11.62 -12.00
N HIS A 278 -10.70 12.38 -12.06
CA HIS A 278 -11.01 13.29 -13.16
C HIS A 278 -11.85 14.47 -12.71
N LEU A 279 -11.18 15.53 -12.28
CA LEU A 279 -11.82 16.80 -11.95
C LEU A 279 -11.07 18.01 -12.54
N PRO A 280 -10.92 18.12 -13.88
CA PRO A 280 -10.06 19.13 -14.51
C PRO A 280 -10.31 20.59 -14.09
N PRO A 281 -11.58 21.06 -13.92
CA PRO A 281 -11.82 22.44 -13.45
C PRO A 281 -11.19 22.70 -12.09
N LYS A 282 -11.41 21.79 -11.13
CA LYS A 282 -10.85 21.89 -9.78
C LYS A 282 -9.33 21.72 -9.79
N VAL A 283 -8.81 20.77 -10.57
CA VAL A 283 -7.36 20.60 -10.73
C VAL A 283 -6.70 21.90 -11.21
N ARG A 284 -7.31 22.61 -12.17
CA ARG A 284 -6.79 23.90 -12.63
C ARG A 284 -6.72 24.94 -11.51
N ASP A 285 -7.73 25.02 -10.66
CA ASP A 285 -7.73 25.94 -9.52
C ASP A 285 -6.58 25.63 -8.54
N TYR A 286 -6.37 24.35 -8.23
CA TYR A 286 -5.27 23.92 -7.34
C TYR A 286 -3.89 24.04 -8.00
N GLN A 287 -3.79 23.83 -9.32
CA GLN A 287 -2.58 24.10 -10.08
C GLN A 287 -2.22 25.59 -10.01
N ASN A 288 -3.17 26.49 -10.21
CA ASN A 288 -2.95 27.94 -10.09
C ASN A 288 -2.50 28.31 -8.67
N ARG A 289 -3.14 27.74 -7.63
CA ARG A 289 -2.73 27.94 -6.23
C ARG A 289 -1.31 27.43 -5.99
N PHE A 290 -0.98 26.25 -6.50
CA PHE A 290 0.36 25.67 -6.41
C PHE A 290 1.40 26.55 -7.11
N ASP A 291 1.14 26.98 -8.34
CA ASP A 291 2.07 27.77 -9.14
C ASP A 291 2.33 29.14 -8.50
N HIS A 292 1.30 29.78 -7.93
CA HIS A 292 1.45 31.01 -7.16
C HIS A 292 2.36 30.79 -5.93
N MET A 293 2.09 29.74 -5.14
CA MET A 293 2.92 29.42 -3.97
C MET A 293 4.37 29.06 -4.38
N TRP A 294 4.53 28.35 -5.49
CA TRP A 294 5.82 27.88 -6.01
C TRP A 294 6.72 29.04 -6.43
N GLU A 295 6.16 30.11 -7.00
CA GLU A 295 6.88 31.32 -7.42
C GLU A 295 7.62 31.99 -6.26
N PHE A 296 6.98 32.07 -5.08
CA PHE A 296 7.56 32.67 -3.87
C PHE A 296 8.31 31.68 -2.99
N ALA A 297 8.30 30.38 -3.34
CA ALA A 297 8.93 29.34 -2.53
C ALA A 297 10.46 29.33 -2.71
N GLU A 298 11.16 29.01 -1.63
CA GLU A 298 12.62 29.02 -1.57
C GLU A 298 13.20 27.60 -1.63
N THR A 299 14.45 27.46 -2.05
CA THR A 299 15.21 26.20 -1.88
C THR A 299 15.42 25.92 -0.38
N PRO A 300 15.16 24.69 0.11
CA PRO A 300 15.36 24.32 1.50
C PRO A 300 16.77 24.66 1.98
N ARG A 301 16.91 25.19 3.20
CA ARG A 301 18.19 25.71 3.69
C ARG A 301 19.27 24.63 3.80
N TYR A 302 18.87 23.41 4.16
CA TYR A 302 19.79 22.28 4.27
C TYR A 302 20.30 21.77 2.91
N LEU A 303 19.62 22.11 1.81
CA LEU A 303 20.09 21.83 0.45
C LEU A 303 21.06 22.90 -0.08
N ARG A 304 21.17 24.07 0.57
CA ARG A 304 22.03 25.18 0.12
C ARG A 304 23.53 24.96 0.36
N LYS A 305 23.95 23.86 1.01
CA LYS A 305 25.35 23.59 1.43
C LYS A 305 26.12 22.57 0.57
N LEU A 306 25.85 22.49 -0.74
CA LEU A 306 26.59 21.60 -1.64
C LEU A 306 27.34 22.33 -2.78
N TYR A 307 27.61 23.62 -2.60
CA TYR A 307 28.53 24.39 -3.46
C TYR A 307 29.53 25.14 -2.60
#